data_AF-A0A7X8Z0F1-F1
#
_entry.id   AF-A0A7X8Z0F1-F1
#
_cell.length_a   1.000
_cell.length_b   1.000
_cell.length_c   1.000
_cell.angle_alpha   90.00
_cell.angle_beta   90.00
_cell.angle_gamma   90.00
#
_symmetry.space_group_name_H-M   'P 1'
#
loop_
_entity.id
_entity.type
_entity.pdbx_description
1 polymer ?
#
loop_
_entity_poly.entity_id
_entity_poly.type
_entity_poly.pdbx_seq_one_letter_code
_entity_poly.pdbx_strand_id
1 'polypeptide(L)'
;MQTRIEDDCQGLKMKVRKKLKLKSYVNRYFRYLQKISERYYVMKKTLTEILNAGGRDLLARAWDKTEAAEDYAPLPGDLYNVEIVSGELTNARSGKPCYRITFKVVAGEYAGRQIWHNLWLT
;
A
#
# COMPACT_ATOMS: atom_id res chain seq x y z
N MET A 1 42.27 -0.52 -24.97
CA MET A 1 41.57 -1.05 -23.78
C MET A 1 40.33 -0.18 -23.58
N GLN A 2 39.16 -0.80 -23.32
CA GLN A 2 37.76 -0.30 -23.48
C GLN A 2 37.19 -0.43 -24.91
N THR A 3 36.40 -1.50 -25.15
CA THR A 3 34.91 -1.59 -25.26
C THR A 3 34.41 -1.24 -26.66
N ARG A 4 33.42 -1.87 -27.32
CA ARG A 4 32.16 -2.50 -26.88
C ARG A 4 31.58 -3.18 -28.16
N ILE A 5 31.15 -4.45 -28.12
CA ILE A 5 29.76 -4.94 -27.99
C ILE A 5 28.87 -4.75 -29.25
N GLU A 6 28.13 -5.84 -29.53
CA GLU A 6 26.84 -5.96 -30.25
C GLU A 6 26.88 -6.31 -31.75
N ASP A 7 26.89 -7.63 -31.99
CA ASP A 7 26.31 -8.27 -33.17
C ASP A 7 25.03 -9.03 -32.78
N ASP A 8 24.15 -9.15 -33.78
CA ASP A 8 23.02 -10.07 -33.91
C ASP A 8 21.65 -9.69 -33.34
N CYS A 9 20.92 -8.91 -34.13
CA CYS A 9 19.46 -9.03 -34.25
C CYS A 9 19.05 -9.06 -35.72
N GLN A 10 19.24 -10.21 -36.38
CA GLN A 10 18.69 -10.46 -37.71
C GLN A 10 17.17 -10.71 -37.65
N GLY A 11 16.42 -9.72 -38.14
CA GLY A 11 15.38 -9.90 -39.15
C GLY A 11 14.26 -10.92 -38.94
N LEU A 12 13.10 -10.44 -38.46
CA LEU A 12 11.79 -11.01 -38.80
C LEU A 12 10.92 -9.93 -39.45
N LYS A 13 10.89 -9.93 -40.80
CA LYS A 13 9.97 -9.11 -41.60
C LYS A 13 8.56 -9.72 -41.52
N MET A 14 7.68 -9.16 -40.70
CA MET A 14 6.25 -9.49 -40.73
C MET A 14 5.44 -8.42 -41.47
N LYS A 15 4.82 -8.84 -42.58
CA LYS A 15 3.91 -8.06 -43.42
C LYS A 15 2.51 -8.09 -42.81
N VAL A 16 2.13 -7.06 -42.03
CA VAL A 16 0.80 -7.00 -41.40
C VAL A 16 -0.23 -6.43 -42.39
N ARG A 17 -1.00 -7.33 -43.04
CA ARG A 17 -2.31 -7.01 -43.62
C ARG A 17 -3.39 -7.67 -42.77
N LYS A 18 -4.15 -6.86 -42.00
CA LYS A 18 -5.59 -7.03 -41.70
C LYS A 18 -6.05 -5.91 -40.75
N LYS A 19 -6.51 -4.79 -41.33
CA LYS A 19 -7.54 -3.96 -40.70
C LYS A 19 -8.79 -4.82 -40.60
N LEU A 20 -9.15 -5.31 -39.42
CA LEU A 20 -10.51 -5.59 -38.95
C LEU A 20 -10.44 -6.46 -37.69
N LYS A 21 -11.20 -6.04 -36.66
CA LYS A 21 -11.59 -6.75 -35.41
C LYS A 21 -11.04 -6.25 -34.06
N LEU A 22 -10.23 -5.19 -33.98
CA LEU A 22 -9.90 -4.61 -32.66
C LEU A 22 -11.13 -4.01 -31.96
N LYS A 23 -12.04 -3.34 -32.70
CA LYS A 23 -13.24 -2.71 -32.10
C LYS A 23 -14.16 -3.71 -31.39
N SER A 24 -14.25 -4.96 -31.84
CA SER A 24 -15.11 -5.98 -31.21
C SER A 24 -14.53 -6.57 -29.93
N TYR A 25 -13.19 -6.59 -29.82
CA TYR A 25 -12.49 -7.17 -28.68
C TYR A 25 -12.47 -6.18 -27.52
N VAL A 26 -12.18 -4.91 -27.81
CA VAL A 26 -12.23 -3.81 -26.84
C VAL A 26 -13.63 -3.65 -26.25
N ASN A 27 -14.69 -3.73 -27.07
CA ASN A 27 -16.07 -3.62 -26.58
C ASN A 27 -16.49 -4.81 -25.70
N ARG A 28 -16.02 -6.03 -26.00
CA ARG A 28 -16.29 -7.20 -25.15
C ARG A 28 -15.55 -7.10 -23.81
N TYR A 29 -14.31 -6.67 -23.84
CA TYR A 29 -13.51 -6.47 -22.64
C TYR A 29 -14.12 -5.37 -21.76
N PHE A 30 -14.59 -4.27 -22.36
CA PHE A 30 -15.25 -3.18 -21.65
C PHE A 30 -16.54 -3.63 -20.96
N ARG A 31 -17.43 -4.37 -21.66
CA ARG A 31 -18.65 -4.92 -21.04
C ARG A 31 -18.35 -5.94 -19.93
N TYR A 32 -17.29 -6.74 -20.09
CA TYR A 32 -16.86 -7.70 -19.06
C TYR A 32 -16.37 -6.99 -17.80
N LEU A 33 -15.56 -5.95 -17.96
CA LEU A 33 -15.07 -5.12 -16.85
C LEU A 33 -16.20 -4.34 -16.16
N GLN A 34 -17.16 -3.82 -16.93
CA GLN A 34 -18.32 -3.11 -16.40
C GLN A 34 -19.23 -4.05 -15.57
N LYS A 35 -19.45 -5.27 -16.05
CA LYS A 35 -20.20 -6.31 -15.33
C LYS A 35 -19.47 -6.80 -14.07
N ILE A 36 -18.13 -6.85 -14.08
CA ILE A 36 -17.34 -7.13 -12.88
C ILE A 36 -17.41 -5.96 -11.89
N SER A 37 -17.30 -4.73 -12.35
CA SER A 37 -17.43 -3.55 -11.48
C SER A 37 -18.81 -3.48 -10.85
N GLU A 38 -19.88 -3.81 -11.57
CA GLU A 38 -21.24 -3.90 -11.00
C GLU A 38 -21.36 -5.03 -9.98
N ARG A 39 -20.63 -6.14 -10.16
CA ARG A 39 -20.57 -7.25 -9.18
C ARG A 39 -19.71 -6.95 -7.95
N TYR A 40 -18.76 -6.03 -8.05
CA TYR A 40 -17.78 -5.71 -7.00
C TYR A 40 -17.83 -4.25 -6.52
N TYR A 41 -18.88 -3.50 -6.85
CA TYR A 41 -19.12 -2.18 -6.28
C TYR A 41 -19.71 -2.35 -4.87
N VAL A 42 -18.85 -2.66 -3.91
CA VAL A 42 -19.15 -2.42 -2.50
C VAL A 42 -19.15 -0.91 -2.35
N MET A 43 -20.33 -0.30 -2.29
CA MET A 43 -20.44 1.11 -1.90
C MET A 43 -19.65 1.28 -0.62
N LYS A 44 -18.53 2.01 -0.69
CA LYS A 44 -17.80 2.44 0.49
C LYS A 44 -18.74 3.36 1.25
N LYS A 45 -19.45 2.80 2.22
CA LYS A 45 -20.27 3.58 3.13
C LYS A 45 -19.34 4.55 3.83
N THR A 46 -19.77 5.79 3.92
CA THR A 46 -19.05 6.78 4.71
C THR A 46 -19.11 6.35 6.19
N LEU A 47 -18.10 6.72 6.98
CA LEU A 47 -18.11 6.43 8.42
C LEU A 47 -19.38 6.97 9.08
N THR A 48 -19.84 8.15 8.65
CA THR A 48 -21.08 8.77 9.10
C THR A 48 -22.31 7.89 8.84
N GLU A 49 -22.42 7.29 7.66
CA GLU A 49 -23.53 6.36 7.34
C GLU A 49 -23.46 5.08 8.17
N ILE A 50 -22.25 4.54 8.41
CA ILE A 50 -22.05 3.34 9.24
C ILE A 50 -22.49 3.62 10.68
N LEU A 51 -22.09 4.77 11.23
CA LEU A 51 -22.39 5.14 12.61
C LEU A 51 -23.88 5.49 12.81
N ASN A 52 -24.53 6.14 11.83
CA ASN A 52 -25.92 6.55 11.91
C ASN A 52 -26.92 5.42 11.65
N ALA A 53 -26.57 4.40 10.88
CA ALA A 53 -27.44 3.26 10.56
C ALA A 53 -27.53 2.19 11.67
N GLY A 54 -27.35 2.58 12.94
CA GLY A 54 -27.31 1.65 14.08
C GLY A 54 -26.00 0.84 14.18
N GLY A 55 -25.01 1.13 13.34
CA GLY A 55 -23.70 0.47 13.39
C GLY A 55 -22.85 0.86 14.59
N ARG A 56 -23.23 1.90 15.34
CA ARG A 56 -22.51 2.32 16.55
C ARG A 56 -22.49 1.24 17.64
N ASP A 57 -23.62 0.62 17.93
CA ASP A 57 -23.71 -0.43 18.96
C ASP A 57 -23.01 -1.72 18.52
N LEU A 58 -23.09 -2.04 17.23
CA LEU A 58 -22.36 -3.15 16.63
C LEU A 58 -20.85 -2.93 16.68
N LEU A 59 -20.40 -1.70 16.38
CA LEU A 59 -18.99 -1.33 16.44
C LEU A 59 -18.47 -1.33 17.88
N ALA A 60 -19.25 -0.81 18.84
CA ALA A 60 -18.90 -0.84 20.26
C ALA A 60 -18.73 -2.29 20.76
N ARG A 61 -19.70 -3.17 20.48
CA ARG A 61 -19.62 -4.59 20.85
C ARG A 61 -18.45 -5.31 20.18
N ALA A 62 -18.17 -4.99 18.91
CA ALA A 62 -17.02 -5.57 18.20
C ALA A 62 -15.69 -5.07 18.78
N TRP A 63 -15.62 -3.80 19.17
CA TRP A 63 -14.46 -3.19 19.83
C TRP A 63 -14.20 -3.84 21.19
N ASP A 64 -15.23 -3.98 22.02
CA ASP A 64 -15.13 -4.60 23.35
C ASP A 64 -14.76 -6.09 23.28
N LYS A 65 -15.16 -6.77 22.20
CA LYS A 65 -14.82 -8.18 21.95
C LYS A 65 -13.44 -8.37 21.33
N THR A 66 -12.85 -7.32 20.76
CA THR A 66 -11.53 -7.41 20.14
C THR A 66 -10.48 -7.46 21.25
N GLU A 67 -9.86 -8.63 21.41
CA GLU A 67 -8.72 -8.79 22.30
C GLU A 67 -7.60 -7.85 21.84
N ALA A 68 -7.07 -7.06 22.76
CA ALA A 68 -5.97 -6.16 22.46
C ALA A 68 -4.79 -7.02 22.01
N ALA A 69 -4.31 -6.79 20.78
CA ALA A 69 -3.13 -7.49 20.30
C ALA A 69 -1.94 -7.13 21.20
N GLU A 70 -1.50 -8.09 22.02
CA GLU A 70 -0.44 -7.93 23.03
C GLU A 70 0.88 -7.42 22.42
N ASP A 71 1.07 -7.69 21.13
CA ASP A 71 2.25 -7.31 20.34
C ASP A 71 2.43 -5.80 20.13
N TYR A 72 1.42 -4.98 20.43
CA TYR A 72 1.49 -3.51 20.25
C TYR A 72 1.75 -2.73 21.53
N ALA A 73 2.16 -3.40 22.61
CA ALA A 73 2.62 -2.71 23.81
C ALA A 73 3.81 -1.78 23.46
N PRO A 74 3.86 -0.55 24.03
CA PRO A 74 4.98 0.34 23.82
C PRO A 74 6.28 -0.34 24.24
N LEU A 75 7.34 -0.16 23.46
CA LEU A 75 8.66 -0.64 23.82
C LEU A 75 9.12 0.04 25.12
N PRO A 76 9.60 -0.73 26.11
CA PRO A 76 10.22 -0.15 27.30
C PRO A 76 11.38 0.79 26.93
N GLY A 77 11.66 1.77 27.79
CA GLY A 77 12.82 2.64 27.61
C GLY A 77 14.12 1.89 27.90
N ASP A 78 14.71 1.29 26.87
CA ASP A 78 15.98 0.54 26.95
C ASP A 78 16.80 0.72 25.66
N LEU A 79 17.99 0.13 25.62
CA LEU A 79 18.89 0.11 24.46
C LEU A 79 18.54 -1.04 23.52
N TYR A 80 18.27 -0.71 22.26
CA TYR A 80 17.90 -1.68 21.23
C TYR A 80 18.84 -1.65 20.03
N ASN A 81 19.14 -2.83 19.49
CA ASN A 81 19.76 -2.96 18.19
C ASN A 81 18.69 -2.91 17.10
N VAL A 82 18.74 -1.89 16.25
CA VAL A 82 17.72 -1.62 15.24
C VAL A 82 18.31 -1.48 13.83
N GLU A 83 17.50 -1.86 12.83
CA GLU A 83 17.75 -1.60 11.42
C GLU A 83 16.82 -0.50 10.89
N ILE A 84 17.28 0.31 9.94
CA ILE A 84 16.42 1.28 9.25
C ILE A 84 15.66 0.55 8.14
N VAL A 85 14.33 0.59 8.19
CA VAL A 85 13.46 -0.07 7.22
C VAL A 85 13.01 0.88 6.13
N SER A 86 12.66 2.13 6.50
CA SER A 86 12.22 3.13 5.53
C SER A 86 12.49 4.55 6.04
N GLY A 87 12.59 5.48 5.09
CA GLY A 87 12.65 6.90 5.32
C GLY A 87 11.74 7.62 4.36
N GLU A 88 10.80 8.42 4.87
CA GLU A 88 9.75 9.06 4.08
C GLU A 88 9.65 10.55 4.40
N LEU A 89 9.53 11.38 3.36
CA LEU A 89 9.17 12.78 3.53
C LEU A 89 7.66 12.89 3.72
N THR A 90 7.26 13.44 4.85
CA THR A 90 5.87 13.63 5.26
C THR A 90 5.66 15.09 5.67
N ASN A 91 4.42 15.56 5.65
CA ASN A 91 4.09 16.89 6.15
C ASN A 91 3.20 16.76 7.39
N ALA A 92 3.44 17.59 8.40
CA ALA A 92 2.49 17.76 9.49
C ALA A 92 1.18 18.33 8.98
N ARG A 93 0.11 18.20 9.78
CA ARG A 93 -1.17 18.86 9.50
C ARG A 93 -1.03 20.39 9.37
N SER A 94 -0.06 20.98 10.07
CA SER A 94 0.28 22.41 9.96
C SER A 94 1.09 22.78 8.72
N GLY A 95 1.46 21.81 7.87
CA GLY A 95 2.27 22.02 6.66
C GLY A 95 3.78 21.97 6.89
N LYS A 96 4.26 21.84 8.13
CA LYS A 96 5.70 21.73 8.41
C LYS A 96 6.26 20.42 7.84
N PRO A 97 7.31 20.45 7.01
CA PRO A 97 7.91 19.24 6.47
C PRO A 97 8.63 18.44 7.56
N CYS A 98 8.55 17.12 7.46
CA CYS A 98 9.07 16.16 8.41
C CYS A 98 9.63 14.95 7.67
N TYR A 99 10.84 14.54 8.02
CA TYR A 99 11.37 13.27 7.56
C TYR A 99 11.12 12.20 8.63
N ARG A 100 10.32 11.18 8.29
CA ARG A 100 10.00 10.07 9.18
C ARG A 100 10.92 8.90 8.87
N ILE A 101 11.62 8.41 9.88
CA ILE A 101 12.46 7.21 9.81
C ILE A 101 11.76 6.08 10.56
N THR A 102 11.62 4.94 9.91
CA THR A 102 11.10 3.71 10.52
C THR A 102 12.27 2.79 10.85
N PHE A 103 12.37 2.41 12.11
CA PHE A 103 13.32 1.44 12.62
C PHE A 103 12.61 0.13 12.95
N LYS A 104 13.33 -0.98 12.84
CA LYS A 104 12.86 -2.29 13.29
C LYS A 104 13.88 -2.91 14.22
N VAL A 105 13.41 -3.45 15.34
CA VAL A 105 14.26 -4.13 16.32
C VAL A 105 14.73 -5.46 15.74
N VAL A 106 16.05 -5.69 15.73
CA VAL A 106 16.68 -6.85 15.08
C VAL A 106 16.88 -8.02 16.06
N ALA A 107 17.11 -7.72 17.33
CA ALA A 107 17.43 -8.72 18.35
C ALA A 107 16.81 -8.39 19.71
N GLY A 108 16.62 -9.42 20.53
CA GLY A 108 16.03 -9.34 21.87
C GLY A 108 14.58 -9.78 21.93
N GLU A 109 13.97 -9.65 23.11
CA GLU A 109 12.56 -10.03 23.38
C GLU A 109 11.57 -9.30 22.48
N TYR A 110 11.92 -8.08 22.05
CA TYR A 110 11.08 -7.24 21.21
C TYR A 110 11.48 -7.22 19.73
N ALA A 111 12.25 -8.22 19.29
CA ALA A 111 12.65 -8.34 17.88
C ALA A 111 11.42 -8.36 16.95
N GLY A 112 11.52 -7.66 15.82
CA GLY A 112 10.44 -7.50 14.85
C GLY A 112 9.52 -6.29 15.08
N ARG A 113 9.52 -5.68 16.28
CA ARG A 113 8.74 -4.46 16.54
C ARG A 113 9.31 -3.26 15.79
N GLN A 114 8.45 -2.28 15.50
CA GLN A 114 8.80 -1.07 14.77
C GLN A 114 8.75 0.17 15.66
N ILE A 115 9.65 1.11 15.37
CA ILE A 115 9.76 2.41 16.04
C ILE A 115 9.78 3.49 14.96
N TRP A 116 9.08 4.59 15.18
CA TRP A 116 9.08 5.73 14.28
C TRP A 116 9.76 6.93 14.94
N HIS A 117 10.70 7.54 14.24
CA HIS A 117 11.31 8.81 14.63
C HIS A 117 11.01 9.88 13.59
N ASN A 118 10.49 11.02 14.06
CA ASN A 118 10.09 12.13 13.21
C ASN A 118 11.11 13.28 13.36
N LEU A 119 11.85 13.55 12.29
CA LEU A 119 12.79 14.66 12.19
C LEU A 119 12.09 15.86 11.56
N TRP A 120 11.90 16.91 12.34
CA TRP A 120 11.29 18.15 11.85
C TRP A 120 12.31 18.94 11.04
N LEU A 121 11.99 19.19 9.76
CA LEU A 121 12.77 20.07 8.92
C LEU A 121 12.35 21.51 9.27
N THR A 122 13.23 22.24 9.93
CA THR A 122 13.07 23.65 10.28
C THR A 122 13.36 24.55 9.10
#